data_AF-A0A6V7JDM9-F1
#
_entry.id   AF-A0A6V7JDM9-F1
#
_cell.length_a   1.000
_cell.length_b   1.000
_cell.length_c   1.000
_cell.angle_alpha   90.00
_cell.angle_beta   90.00
_cell.angle_gamma   90.00
#
_symmetry.space_group_name_H-M   'P 1'
#
loop_
_entity.id
_entity.type
_entity.pdbx_description
1 polymer ?
#
loop_
_entity_poly.entity_id
_entity_poly.type
_entity_poly.pdbx_seq_one_letter_code
_entity_poly.pdbx_strand_id
1 'polypeptide(L)' 'SLDCTLKLWDFTKLAEEMSLEDVNVSHNPDVKTSTESYLLRTFPTKNSPILTLHFSRRNLLLGIGMFEAS' A
#
# COMPACT_ATOMS: atom_id res chain seq x y z
N SER A 1 5.85 -4.69 -6.20
CA SER A 1 6.56 -3.58 -6.87
C SER A 1 7.85 -4.13 -7.44
N LEU A 2 8.26 -3.66 -8.62
CA LEU A 2 9.53 -4.06 -9.24
C LEU A 2 10.75 -3.37 -8.61
N ASP A 3 10.51 -2.37 -7.75
CA ASP A 3 11.54 -1.67 -6.98
C ASP A 3 12.14 -2.50 -5.82
N CYS A 4 11.75 -3.78 -5.69
CA CYS A 4 12.19 -4.68 -4.62
C CYS A 4 11.91 -4.13 -3.21
N THR A 5 10.75 -3.48 -3.05
CA THR A 5 10.22 -3.07 -1.76
C THR A 5 8.78 -3.52 -1.55
N LEU A 6 8.43 -3.68 -0.27
CA LEU A 6 7.06 -3.87 0.21
C LEU A 6 6.65 -2.62 0.99
N LYS A 7 5.57 -1.97 0.57
CA LYS A 7 5.02 -0.77 1.21
C LYS A 7 3.74 -1.12 1.96
N LEU A 8 3.68 -0.76 3.23
CA LEU A 8 2.50 -0.88 4.07
C LEU A 8 1.84 0.50 4.18
N TRP A 9 0.54 0.56 3.89
CA TRP A 9 -0.24 1.78 3.84
C TRP A 9 -1.36 1.75 4.88
N ASP A 10 -1.69 2.92 5.43
CA ASP A 10 -2.82 3.11 6.32
C ASP A 10 -4.11 3.27 5.52
N PHE A 11 -4.77 2.15 5.25
CA PHE A 11 -6.03 2.15 4.51
C PHE A 11 -7.19 2.73 5.33
N THR A 12 -7.17 2.56 6.66
CA THR A 12 -8.25 3.08 7.53
C THR A 12 -8.30 4.59 7.46
N LYS A 13 -7.14 5.25 7.62
CA LYS A 13 -7.03 6.71 7.49
C LYS A 13 -7.52 7.21 6.13
N LEU A 14 -7.12 6.54 5.05
CA LEU A 14 -7.56 6.89 3.69
C LEU A 14 -9.09 6.79 3.55
N ALA A 15 -9.69 5.69 4.02
CA ALA A 15 -11.12 5.44 3.92
C ALA A 15 -11.94 6.45 4.74
N GLU A 16 -11.48 6.80 5.94
CA GLU A 16 -12.10 7.83 6.78
C GLU A 16 -12.08 9.20 6.10
N GLU A 17 -10.94 9.62 5.55
CA GLU A 17 -10.84 10.90 4.84
C GLU A 17 -11.71 10.94 3.59
N MET A 18 -11.78 9.86 2.81
CA MET A 18 -12.66 9.79 1.64
C MET A 18 -14.15 9.90 2.04
N SER A 19 -14.55 9.27 3.15
CA SER A 19 -15.94 9.33 3.61
C SER A 19 -16.40 10.73 4.03
N LEU A 20 -15.46 11.59 4.46
CA LEU A 20 -15.74 12.99 4.79
C LEU A 20 -15.91 13.87 3.55
N GLU A 21 -15.26 13.50 2.44
CA GLU A 21 -15.31 14.23 1.17
C GLU A 21 -16.60 13.96 0.38
N ASP A 22 -17.25 12.80 0.55
CA ASP A 22 -18.48 12.45 -0.18
C ASP A 22 -19.73 13.29 0.17
N VAL A 23 -19.64 14.27 1.08
CA VAL A 23 -20.77 15.11 1.51
C VAL A 23 -21.05 16.29 0.54
N ASN A 24 -20.15 16.57 -0.42
CA ASN A 24 -20.23 17.75 -1.29
C ASN A 24 -20.14 17.39 -2.81
N VAL A 25 -21.10 16.59 -3.28
CA VAL A 25 -21.19 15.96 -4.63
C VAL A 25 -21.39 16.94 -5.82
N SER A 26 -20.99 18.20 -5.73
CA SER A 26 -21.08 19.16 -6.85
C SER A 26 -19.75 19.50 -7.52
N HIS A 27 -18.64 18.88 -7.08
CA HIS A 27 -17.30 19.14 -7.63
C HIS A 27 -16.58 17.84 -7.97
N ASN A 28 -15.70 17.88 -8.99
CA ASN A 28 -14.77 16.79 -9.22
C ASN A 28 -13.89 16.62 -7.96
N PRO A 29 -13.73 15.39 -7.44
CA PRO A 29 -12.89 15.17 -6.27
C PRO A 29 -11.45 15.56 -6.58
N ASP A 30 -10.83 16.30 -5.65
CA ASP A 30 -9.42 16.68 -5.78
C ASP A 30 -8.54 15.44 -5.65
N VAL A 31 -7.65 15.24 -6.62
CA VAL A 31 -6.68 14.14 -6.56
C VAL A 31 -5.61 14.50 -5.55
N LYS A 32 -5.65 13.88 -4.37
CA LYS A 32 -4.57 14.01 -3.37
C LYS A 32 -3.27 13.43 -3.92
N THR A 33 -2.26 14.28 -4.06
CA THR A 33 -0.92 13.90 -4.58
C THR A 33 0.07 13.54 -3.49
N SER A 34 -0.19 13.92 -2.25
CA SER A 34 0.68 13.61 -1.10
C SER A 34 0.32 12.24 -0.52
N THR A 35 1.05 11.21 -0.92
CA THR A 35 0.84 9.83 -0.45
C THR A 35 1.61 9.49 0.83
N GLU A 36 2.60 10.30 1.20
CA GLU A 36 3.49 10.06 2.34
C GLU A 36 2.75 9.98 3.68
N SER A 37 1.64 10.70 3.82
CA SER A 37 0.81 10.71 5.02
C SER A 37 0.08 9.38 5.30
N TYR A 38 -0.01 8.50 4.29
CA TYR A 38 -0.61 7.17 4.38
C TYR A 38 0.46 6.06 4.40
N LEU A 39 1.73 6.36 4.12
CA LEU A 39 2.79 5.35 4.11
C LEU A 39 3.23 5.03 5.55
N LEU A 40 2.91 3.83 6.04
CA LEU A 40 3.30 3.39 7.37
C LEU A 40 4.74 2.88 7.42
N ARG A 41 5.14 2.09 6.43
CA ARG A 41 6.49 1.50 6.38
C ARG A 41 6.86 0.99 5.00
N THR A 42 8.16 0.99 4.71
CA THR A 42 8.76 0.28 3.58
C THR A 42 9.72 -0.79 4.09
N PHE A 43 9.64 -1.99 3.51
CA PHE A 43 10.53 -3.12 3.80
C PHE A 43 11.29 -3.53 2.53
N PRO A 44 12.62 -3.69 2.58
CA PRO A 44 13.38 -4.19 1.44
C PRO A 44 13.12 -5.69 1.23
N THR A 45 13.05 -6.13 -0.03
CA THR A 45 12.78 -7.53 -0.39
C THR A 45 14.01 -8.22 -0.97
N LYS A 46 15.21 -7.79 -0.57
CA LYS A 46 16.51 -8.40 -0.92
C LYS A 46 16.66 -8.64 -2.43
N ASN A 47 16.39 -7.62 -3.23
CA ASN A 47 16.42 -7.66 -4.70
C ASN A 47 15.53 -8.73 -5.33
N SER A 48 14.55 -9.26 -4.58
CA SER A 48 13.57 -10.20 -5.10
C SER A 48 12.24 -9.47 -5.30
N PRO A 49 11.75 -9.28 -6.54
CA PRO A 49 10.45 -8.67 -6.75
C PRO A 49 9.34 -9.55 -6.15
N ILE A 50 8.34 -8.91 -5.54
CA ILE A 50 7.18 -9.60 -4.95
C ILE A 50 6.19 -9.96 -6.04
N LEU A 51 5.88 -11.25 -6.16
CA LEU A 51 4.88 -11.81 -7.07
C LEU A 51 3.47 -11.80 -6.46
N THR A 52 3.37 -12.13 -5.17
CA THR A 52 2.09 -12.18 -4.45
C THR A 52 2.27 -11.91 -2.95
N LEU A 53 1.19 -11.43 -2.33
CA LEU A 53 1.07 -11.19 -0.90
C LEU A 53 -0.13 -11.97 -0.36
N HIS A 54 0.00 -12.52 0.84
CA HIS A 54 -1.09 -13.18 1.53
C HIS A 54 -1.11 -12.77 3.01
N PHE A 55 -2.25 -12.24 3.47
CA PHE A 55 -2.51 -12.09 4.88
C PHE A 55 -3.19 -13.34 5.42
N SER A 56 -2.62 -13.93 6.45
CA SER A 56 -3.28 -15.00 7.20
C SER A 56 -4.42 -14.45 8.06
N ARG A 57 -5.30 -15.34 8.56
CA ARG A 57 -6.35 -14.98 9.51
C ARG A 57 -5.84 -14.43 10.85
N ARG A 58 -4.54 -14.54 11.14
CA ARG A 58 -3.88 -14.00 12.35
C ARG A 58 -3.02 -12.77 12.05
N ASN A 59 -3.29 -12.08 10.95
CA ASN A 59 -2.58 -10.86 10.56
C ASN A 59 -1.06 -11.08 10.34
N LEU A 60 -0.68 -12.25 9.82
CA LEU A 60 0.67 -12.48 9.34
C LEU A 60 0.71 -12.18 7.85
N LEU A 61 1.55 -11.22 7.44
CA LEU A 61 1.81 -10.94 6.04
C LEU A 61 2.91 -11.87 5.51
N LEU A 62 2.56 -12.68 4.52
CA LEU A 62 3.48 -13.52 3.76
C LEU A 62 3.72 -12.87 2.40
N GLY A 63 4.98 -12.58 2.09
CA GLY A 63 5.40 -12.12 0.76
C GLY A 63 6.14 -13.21 0.02
N ILE A 64 5.70 -13.49 -1.21
CA ILE A 64 6.36 -14.46 -2.09
C ILE A 64 7.03 -13.67 -3.21
N GLY A 65 8.36 -13.78 -3.26
CA GLY A 65 9.19 -13.17 -4.29
C GLY A 65 10.01 -14.23 -5.01
N MET A 66 10.38 -13.93 -6.24
CA MET A 66 11.31 -14.75 -7.01
C MET A 66 12.72 -14.22 -6.78
N PHE A 67 13.59 -15.06 -6.24
CA PHE A 67 15.01 -14.76 -6.18
C PHE A 67 15.65 -15.11 -7.52
N GLU A 68 16.34 -14.15 -8.11
CA GLU A 68 17.15 -14.36 -9.31
C GLU A 68 18.62 -14.28 -8.92
N ALA A 69 19.32 -15.41 -8.98
CA ALA A 69 20.75 -15.47 -8.78
C ALA A 69 21.41 -15.00 -10.08
N SER A 70 21.66 -13.70 -10.19
CA SER A 70 22.51 -13.10 -11.23
C SER A 70 23.97 -13.51 -11.07
#